data_AF-A4EMS1-F1
#
_entry.id   AF-A4EMS1-F1
#
_cell.length_a   1.000
_cell.length_b   1.000
_cell.length_c   1.000
_cell.angle_alpha   90.00
_cell.angle_beta   90.00
_cell.angle_gamma   90.00
#
_symmetry.space_group_name_H-M   'P 1'
#
loop_
_entity.id
_entity.type
_entity.pdbx_description
1 polymer ?
#
loop_
_entity_poly.entity_id
_entity_poly.type
_entity_poly.pdbx_seq_one_letter_code
_entity_poly.pdbx_strand_id
1 'polypeptide(L)'
;MKSAFDAAYETITGITDHAFSQPTKQNHANSIFVFIDGWDALLNMPFGVDHIFDLVKLTEHMKATKATQFRRFIYDDDGRILYALGVYDMRSRLKDYAPSRIGMAQVLLTHLNFSLGVLQKPVVEQTDDVWAPSQDMRKLLKAAYDRNLPPASRDPDMTKQLIALL
;
A
#
# COMPACT_ATOMS: atom_id res chain seq x y z
N MET A 1 -16.17 -16.17 -2.28
CA MET A 1 -16.39 -14.72 -2.07
C MET A 1 -15.04 -14.05 -2.21
N LYS A 2 -14.93 -13.04 -3.07
CA LYS A 2 -13.65 -12.37 -3.34
C LYS A 2 -13.24 -11.52 -2.13
N SER A 3 -11.97 -11.49 -1.75
CA SER A 3 -11.55 -10.67 -0.62
C SER A 3 -11.63 -9.17 -0.99
N ALA A 4 -11.78 -8.30 0.02
CA ALA A 4 -11.73 -6.86 -0.18
C ALA A 4 -10.44 -6.39 -0.86
N PHE A 5 -9.32 -7.07 -0.61
CA PHE A 5 -8.01 -6.76 -1.18
C PHE A 5 -7.91 -7.17 -2.64
N ASP A 6 -8.46 -8.31 -3.02
CA ASP A 6 -8.47 -8.76 -4.41
C ASP A 6 -9.34 -7.81 -5.28
N ALA A 7 -10.45 -7.33 -4.72
CA ALA A 7 -11.31 -6.32 -5.35
C ALA A 7 -10.57 -5.00 -5.57
N ALA A 8 -9.80 -4.57 -4.56
CA ALA A 8 -8.95 -3.40 -4.65
C ALA A 8 -7.84 -3.57 -5.70
N TYR A 9 -7.14 -4.72 -5.72
CA TYR A 9 -6.11 -4.99 -6.71
C TYR A 9 -6.63 -4.94 -8.13
N GLU A 10 -7.69 -5.66 -8.46
CA GLU A 10 -8.25 -5.62 -9.82
C GLU A 10 -8.67 -4.20 -10.23
N THR A 11 -9.20 -3.41 -9.29
CA THR A 11 -9.55 -2.01 -9.57
C THR A 11 -8.32 -1.17 -9.89
N ILE A 12 -7.27 -1.28 -9.07
CA ILE A 12 -6.06 -0.47 -9.23
C ILE A 12 -5.27 -0.91 -10.45
N THR A 13 -5.06 -2.22 -10.65
CA THR A 13 -4.32 -2.73 -11.79
C THR A 13 -5.06 -2.50 -13.11
N GLY A 14 -6.40 -2.47 -13.10
CA GLY A 14 -7.19 -2.03 -14.25
C GLY A 14 -7.02 -0.54 -14.58
N ILE A 15 -6.71 0.31 -13.60
CA ILE A 15 -6.40 1.73 -13.83
C ILE A 15 -4.97 1.90 -14.37
N THR A 16 -4.02 1.10 -13.87
CA THR A 16 -2.61 1.19 -14.24
C THR A 16 -2.23 0.32 -15.45
N ASP A 17 -3.18 -0.42 -16.04
CA ASP A 17 -2.93 -1.36 -17.15
C ASP A 17 -1.89 -2.45 -16.80
N HIS A 18 -1.98 -2.97 -15.56
CA HIS A 18 -1.13 -4.06 -15.08
C HIS A 18 -1.93 -5.36 -14.89
N ALA A 19 -1.25 -6.50 -15.01
CA ALA A 19 -1.85 -7.78 -14.68
C ALA A 19 -1.89 -7.98 -13.16
N PHE A 20 -3.00 -8.52 -12.66
CA PHE A 20 -3.13 -9.01 -11.29
C PHE A 20 -3.32 -10.53 -11.31
N SER A 21 -2.58 -11.23 -10.44
CA SER A 21 -2.76 -12.66 -10.22
C SER A 21 -2.61 -12.99 -8.75
N GLN A 22 -3.36 -13.99 -8.30
CA GLN A 22 -3.23 -14.49 -6.93
C GLN A 22 -1.92 -15.26 -6.77
N PRO A 23 -1.27 -15.18 -5.59
CA PRO A 23 -0.14 -16.04 -5.27
C PRO A 23 -0.50 -17.52 -5.41
N THR A 24 0.43 -18.32 -5.90
CA THR A 24 0.26 -19.78 -6.06
C THR A 24 1.41 -20.50 -5.37
N LYS A 25 1.42 -21.84 -5.39
CA LYS A 25 2.59 -22.60 -4.91
C LYS A 25 3.85 -22.31 -5.74
N GLN A 26 3.68 -21.88 -6.98
CA GLN A 26 4.75 -21.63 -7.94
C GLN A 26 5.15 -20.16 -8.02
N ASN A 27 4.29 -19.24 -7.56
CA ASN A 27 4.56 -17.80 -7.60
C ASN A 27 4.29 -17.16 -6.23
N HIS A 28 5.31 -16.50 -5.68
CA HIS A 28 5.25 -15.86 -4.37
C HIS A 28 4.46 -14.55 -4.43
N ALA A 29 3.85 -14.16 -3.30
CA ALA A 29 3.24 -12.85 -3.18
C ALA A 29 4.32 -11.76 -3.17
N ASN A 30 4.21 -10.79 -4.07
CA ASN A 30 5.03 -9.58 -4.07
C ASN A 30 4.40 -8.43 -3.27
N SER A 31 3.19 -8.63 -2.73
CA SER A 31 2.55 -7.69 -1.83
C SER A 31 1.77 -8.39 -0.74
N ILE A 32 2.03 -8.02 0.51
CA ILE A 32 1.55 -8.69 1.71
C ILE A 32 0.94 -7.66 2.65
N PHE A 33 -0.31 -7.91 3.08
CA PHE A 33 -1.01 -7.09 4.08
C PHE A 33 -1.28 -7.94 5.30
N VAL A 34 -0.79 -7.47 6.46
CA VAL A 34 -0.94 -8.16 7.74
C VAL A 34 -1.74 -7.28 8.69
N PHE A 35 -2.77 -7.86 9.30
CA PHE A 35 -3.59 -7.22 10.30
C PHE A 35 -3.29 -7.86 11.65
N ILE A 36 -2.88 -7.05 12.62
CA ILE A 36 -2.46 -7.51 13.95
C ILE A 36 -3.32 -6.89 15.04
N ASP A 37 -3.47 -7.60 16.16
CA ASP A 37 -4.10 -7.06 17.36
C ASP A 37 -3.03 -6.47 18.29
N GLY A 38 -2.58 -5.24 17.97
CA GLY A 38 -1.50 -4.57 18.67
C GLY A 38 -0.10 -4.99 18.20
N TRP A 39 0.83 -4.04 18.26
CA TRP A 39 2.22 -4.20 17.81
C TRP A 39 3.01 -5.32 18.50
N ASP A 40 2.60 -5.74 19.71
CA ASP A 40 3.24 -6.86 20.41
C ASP A 40 3.03 -8.20 19.68
N ALA A 41 1.97 -8.31 18.85
CA ALA A 41 1.73 -9.51 18.03
C ALA A 41 2.81 -9.72 16.95
N LEU A 42 3.57 -8.70 16.56
CA LEU A 42 4.69 -8.85 15.63
C LEU A 42 5.75 -9.84 16.12
N LEU A 43 5.96 -9.92 17.45
CA LEU A 43 6.97 -10.79 18.05
C LEU A 43 6.63 -12.28 17.92
N ASN A 44 5.35 -12.59 17.65
CA ASN A 44 4.85 -13.95 17.50
C ASN A 44 4.49 -14.28 16.05
N MET A 45 4.83 -13.40 15.11
CA MET A 45 4.35 -13.50 13.73
C MET A 45 5.07 -14.65 13.01
N PRO A 46 4.35 -15.63 12.44
CA PRO A 46 4.96 -16.87 11.96
C PRO A 46 5.65 -16.75 10.60
N PHE A 47 5.69 -15.57 9.99
CA PHE A 47 6.29 -15.36 8.68
C PHE A 47 7.65 -14.69 8.84
N GLY A 48 8.67 -15.28 8.24
CA GLY A 48 10.07 -14.89 8.35
C GLY A 48 10.34 -13.52 7.76
N VAL A 49 9.96 -12.46 8.44
CA VAL A 49 10.38 -11.08 8.18
C VAL A 49 11.46 -10.62 9.18
N ASP A 50 11.75 -11.46 10.17
CA ASP A 50 12.83 -11.35 11.15
C ASP A 50 14.22 -11.21 10.49
N HIS A 51 14.46 -11.85 9.35
CA HIS A 51 15.69 -11.65 8.58
C HIS A 51 15.77 -10.27 7.90
N ILE A 52 14.64 -9.56 7.80
CA ILE A 52 14.52 -8.24 7.15
C ILE A 52 14.49 -7.13 8.21
N PHE A 53 14.05 -7.44 9.43
CA PHE A 53 13.78 -6.47 10.50
C PHE A 53 14.20 -6.95 11.88
N ASP A 54 14.76 -6.03 12.66
CA ASP A 54 14.77 -6.17 14.12
C ASP A 54 13.35 -5.92 14.65
N LEU A 55 12.59 -7.01 14.84
CA LEU A 55 11.18 -6.95 15.23
C LEU A 55 10.97 -6.32 16.61
N VAL A 56 11.91 -6.51 17.54
CA VAL A 56 11.85 -5.91 18.88
C VAL A 56 11.92 -4.39 18.76
N LYS A 57 12.93 -3.86 18.07
CA LYS A 57 13.06 -2.40 17.86
C LYS A 57 11.90 -1.83 17.07
N LEU A 58 11.41 -2.55 16.06
CA LEU A 58 10.25 -2.10 15.29
C LEU A 58 9.00 -1.99 16.17
N THR A 59 8.70 -3.03 16.97
CA THR A 59 7.57 -3.03 17.90
C THR A 59 7.67 -1.87 18.89
N GLU A 60 8.84 -1.67 19.51
CA GLU A 60 9.06 -0.54 20.44
C GLU A 60 8.84 0.82 19.76
N HIS A 61 9.39 1.00 18.57
CA HIS A 61 9.27 2.26 17.82
C HIS A 61 7.81 2.55 17.42
N MET A 62 7.08 1.55 16.93
CA MET A 62 5.67 1.71 16.56
C MET A 62 4.79 2.06 17.77
N LYS A 63 5.05 1.44 18.93
CA LYS A 63 4.37 1.77 20.20
C LYS A 63 4.68 3.19 20.67
N ALA A 64 5.96 3.59 20.64
CA ALA A 64 6.39 4.91 21.07
C ALA A 64 5.78 6.04 20.21
N THR A 65 5.69 5.82 18.89
CA THR A 65 5.13 6.78 17.94
C THR A 65 3.60 6.72 17.85
N LYS A 66 2.96 5.75 18.52
CA LYS A 66 1.51 5.45 18.38
C LYS A 66 1.11 5.25 16.92
N ALA A 67 1.99 4.65 16.12
CA ALA A 67 1.72 4.36 14.73
C ALA A 67 0.55 3.39 14.61
N THR A 68 -0.31 3.60 13.62
CA THR A 68 -1.44 2.69 13.32
C THR A 68 -1.10 1.69 12.22
N GLN A 69 -0.04 1.97 11.47
CA GLN A 69 0.41 1.18 10.33
C GLN A 69 1.91 1.32 10.13
N PHE A 70 2.50 0.29 9.54
CA PHE A 70 3.89 0.22 9.13
C PHE A 70 3.93 -0.30 7.70
N ARG A 71 4.74 0.32 6.83
CA ARG A 71 4.93 -0.14 5.45
C ARG A 71 6.41 -0.15 5.09
N ARG A 72 6.84 -1.21 4.42
CA ARG A 72 8.17 -1.30 3.81
C ARG A 72 8.06 -1.78 2.37
N PHE A 73 8.95 -1.26 1.56
CA PHE A 73 9.17 -1.66 0.19
C PHE A 73 10.60 -2.17 0.05
N ILE A 74 10.76 -3.27 -0.67
CA ILE A 74 12.04 -3.78 -1.16
C ILE A 74 12.08 -3.47 -2.65
N TYR A 75 13.20 -2.95 -3.12
CA TYR A 75 13.37 -2.50 -4.49
C TYR A 75 14.43 -3.34 -5.21
N ASP A 76 14.32 -3.47 -6.53
CA ASP A 76 15.39 -4.01 -7.39
C ASP A 76 16.47 -2.95 -7.65
N ASP A 77 17.51 -3.35 -8.40
CA ASP A 77 18.63 -2.48 -8.77
C ASP A 77 18.21 -1.28 -9.65
N ASP A 78 17.10 -1.41 -10.38
CA ASP A 78 16.50 -0.36 -11.21
C ASP A 78 15.51 0.52 -10.42
N GLY A 79 15.29 0.24 -9.14
CA GLY A 79 14.38 0.99 -8.27
C GLY A 79 12.90 0.62 -8.38
N ARG A 80 12.55 -0.49 -9.05
CA ARG A 80 11.18 -1.02 -9.05
C ARG A 80 10.85 -1.69 -7.72
N ILE A 81 9.59 -1.63 -7.29
CA ILE A 81 9.15 -2.35 -6.10
C ILE A 81 9.13 -3.86 -6.41
N LEU A 82 9.98 -4.62 -5.72
CA LEU A 82 9.97 -6.09 -5.74
C LEU A 82 9.01 -6.68 -4.73
N TYR A 83 8.99 -6.12 -3.52
CA TYR A 83 8.10 -6.58 -2.45
C TYR A 83 7.54 -5.40 -1.67
N ALA A 84 6.27 -5.46 -1.34
CA ALA A 84 5.61 -4.54 -0.41
C ALA A 84 5.06 -5.31 0.80
N LEU A 85 5.37 -4.84 1.99
CA LEU A 85 4.80 -5.32 3.25
C LEU A 85 4.08 -4.18 3.94
N GLY A 86 2.79 -4.36 4.22
CA GLY A 86 2.01 -3.50 5.09
C GLY A 86 1.57 -4.25 6.35
N VAL A 87 1.80 -3.67 7.51
CA VAL A 87 1.30 -4.15 8.80
C VAL A 87 0.37 -3.10 9.40
N TYR A 88 -0.81 -3.51 9.84
CA TYR A 88 -1.87 -2.62 10.31
C TYR A 88 -2.35 -3.06 11.69
N ASP A 89 -2.30 -2.14 12.65
CA ASP A 89 -2.78 -2.38 14.01
C ASP A 89 -4.30 -2.17 14.09
N MET A 90 -5.03 -3.26 14.35
CA MET A 90 -6.49 -3.26 14.47
C MET A 90 -7.01 -2.75 15.82
N ARG A 91 -6.13 -2.42 16.79
CA ARG A 91 -6.51 -1.65 17.98
C ARG A 91 -6.66 -0.16 17.68
N SER A 92 -6.19 0.28 16.52
CA SER A 92 -6.32 1.66 16.06
C SER A 92 -7.72 1.97 15.50
N ARG A 93 -7.92 3.21 15.05
CA ARG A 93 -9.13 3.65 14.34
C ARG A 93 -9.38 2.91 13.02
N LEU A 94 -8.42 2.12 12.53
CA LEU A 94 -8.62 1.31 11.31
C LEU A 94 -9.80 0.35 11.45
N LYS A 95 -10.06 -0.18 12.65
CA LYS A 95 -11.20 -1.07 12.91
C LYS A 95 -12.57 -0.44 12.69
N ASP A 96 -12.66 0.89 12.68
CA ASP A 96 -13.91 1.62 12.51
C ASP A 96 -14.32 1.72 11.03
N TYR A 97 -13.43 1.31 10.11
CA TYR A 97 -13.68 1.34 8.67
C TYR A 97 -14.06 -0.04 8.12
N ALA A 98 -14.91 -0.03 7.09
CA ALA A 98 -15.25 -1.24 6.35
C ALA A 98 -13.99 -1.89 5.72
N PRO A 99 -13.86 -3.23 5.72
CA PRO A 99 -12.72 -3.90 5.10
C PRO A 99 -12.49 -3.53 3.63
N SER A 100 -13.56 -3.28 2.86
CA SER A 100 -13.49 -2.80 1.48
C SER A 100 -12.84 -1.43 1.35
N ARG A 101 -13.13 -0.51 2.28
CA ARG A 101 -12.46 0.80 2.35
C ARG A 101 -10.98 0.67 2.66
N ILE A 102 -10.65 -0.14 3.67
CA ILE A 102 -9.26 -0.39 4.08
C ILE A 102 -8.50 -1.02 2.92
N GLY A 103 -9.06 -2.06 2.30
CA GLY A 103 -8.48 -2.72 1.14
C GLY A 103 -8.17 -1.76 0.00
N MET A 104 -9.16 -0.97 -0.42
CA MET A 104 -8.98 0.00 -1.49
C MET A 104 -7.89 1.03 -1.17
N ALA A 105 -7.94 1.62 0.03
CA ALA A 105 -6.97 2.63 0.43
C ALA A 105 -5.54 2.07 0.52
N GLN A 106 -5.37 0.89 1.13
CA GLN A 106 -4.04 0.33 1.35
C GLN A 106 -3.42 -0.23 0.07
N VAL A 107 -4.21 -0.81 -0.84
CA VAL A 107 -3.70 -1.22 -2.16
C VAL A 107 -3.31 0.01 -2.98
N LEU A 108 -4.13 1.06 -3.01
CA LEU A 108 -3.79 2.33 -3.67
C LEU A 108 -2.47 2.91 -3.13
N LEU A 109 -2.35 3.01 -1.81
CA LEU A 109 -1.15 3.55 -1.16
C LEU A 109 0.07 2.64 -1.30
N THR A 110 -0.11 1.37 -1.66
CA THR A 110 1.00 0.47 -2.02
C THR A 110 1.53 0.76 -3.42
N HIS A 111 0.68 1.26 -4.33
CA HIS A 111 1.07 1.68 -5.68
C HIS A 111 1.65 3.10 -5.69
N LEU A 112 1.17 3.98 -4.81
CA LEU A 112 1.65 5.36 -4.68
C LEU A 112 2.07 5.65 -3.25
N ASN A 113 3.35 5.97 -3.04
CA ASN A 113 3.87 6.38 -1.75
C ASN A 113 4.08 7.89 -1.69
N PHE A 114 3.76 8.49 -0.54
CA PHE A 114 3.83 9.92 -0.32
C PHE A 114 4.58 10.22 0.97
N SER A 115 5.28 11.36 1.00
CA SER A 115 5.74 11.91 2.27
C SER A 115 4.56 12.36 3.12
N LEU A 116 4.77 12.41 4.43
CA LEU A 116 3.77 12.85 5.39
C LEU A 116 3.28 14.27 5.03
N GLY A 117 1.95 14.47 5.07
CA GLY A 117 1.33 15.78 4.85
C GLY A 117 1.03 16.14 3.39
N VAL A 118 1.44 15.34 2.40
CA VAL A 118 1.08 15.59 0.99
C VAL A 118 -0.41 15.35 0.74
N LEU A 119 -0.95 14.27 1.32
CA LEU A 119 -2.35 13.91 1.15
C LEU A 119 -3.22 14.61 2.19
N GLN A 120 -3.94 15.64 1.76
CA GLN A 120 -4.88 16.42 2.60
C GLN A 120 -6.35 15.98 2.41
N LYS A 121 -6.66 15.28 1.33
CA LYS A 121 -7.99 14.76 0.99
C LYS A 121 -8.02 13.24 1.15
N PRO A 122 -9.21 12.62 1.33
CA PRO A 122 -9.34 11.17 1.24
C PRO A 122 -8.83 10.61 -0.10
N VAL A 123 -8.06 9.53 -0.05
CA VAL A 123 -7.55 8.83 -1.26
C VAL A 123 -8.58 7.91 -1.90
N VAL A 124 -9.64 7.60 -1.17
CA VAL A 124 -10.75 6.77 -1.63
C VAL A 124 -12.06 7.47 -1.36
N GLU A 125 -13.02 7.23 -2.24
CA GLU A 125 -14.40 7.69 -2.15
C GLU A 125 -15.35 6.52 -2.36
N GLN A 126 -16.58 6.66 -1.88
CA GLN A 126 -17.63 5.65 -2.06
C GLN A 126 -18.51 6.07 -3.23
N THR A 127 -18.73 5.15 -4.18
CA THR A 127 -19.62 5.32 -5.33
C THR A 127 -20.52 4.09 -5.39
N ASP A 128 -21.84 4.28 -5.30
CA ASP A 128 -22.85 3.20 -5.38
C ASP A 128 -22.48 1.98 -4.51
N ASP A 129 -22.13 2.23 -3.25
CA ASP A 129 -21.70 1.25 -2.24
C ASP A 129 -20.33 0.56 -2.46
N VAL A 130 -19.59 0.97 -3.49
CA VAL A 130 -18.25 0.49 -3.78
C VAL A 130 -17.22 1.56 -3.45
N TRP A 131 -16.20 1.18 -2.66
CA TRP A 131 -15.04 2.03 -2.44
C TRP A 131 -14.13 2.02 -3.66
N ALA A 132 -13.71 3.19 -4.11
CA ALA A 132 -12.82 3.33 -5.25
C ALA A 132 -11.84 4.50 -5.06
N PRO A 133 -10.75 4.58 -5.86
CA PRO A 133 -9.83 5.71 -5.79
C PRO A 133 -10.56 7.02 -6.09
N SER A 134 -10.26 8.08 -5.34
CA SER A 134 -10.80 9.40 -5.66
C SER A 134 -10.36 9.87 -7.04
N GLN A 135 -11.11 10.79 -7.65
CA GLN A 135 -10.82 11.26 -9.01
C GLN A 135 -9.35 11.73 -9.19
N ASP A 136 -8.81 12.47 -8.22
CA ASP A 136 -7.43 12.95 -8.23
C ASP A 136 -6.43 11.77 -8.17
N MET A 137 -6.71 10.77 -7.32
CA MET A 137 -5.88 9.55 -7.26
C MET A 137 -5.93 8.73 -8.55
N ARG A 138 -7.07 8.66 -9.23
CA ARG A 138 -7.17 7.95 -10.54
C ARG A 138 -6.30 8.62 -11.60
N LYS A 139 -6.31 9.95 -11.66
CA LYS A 139 -5.44 10.71 -12.58
C LYS A 139 -3.97 10.46 -12.27
N LEU A 140 -3.62 10.53 -10.98
CA LEU A 140 -2.25 10.31 -10.53
C LEU A 140 -1.76 8.89 -10.79
N LEU A 141 -2.58 7.86 -10.53
CA LEU A 141 -2.25 6.46 -10.83
C LEU A 141 -1.95 6.27 -12.32
N LYS A 142 -2.81 6.80 -13.21
CA LYS A 142 -2.58 6.71 -14.66
C LYS A 142 -1.29 7.39 -15.09
N ALA A 143 -1.02 8.59 -14.56
CA ALA A 143 0.18 9.34 -14.90
C ALA A 143 1.45 8.67 -14.36
N ALA A 144 1.44 8.17 -13.13
CA ALA A 144 2.60 7.56 -12.49
C ALA A 144 2.98 6.19 -13.08
N TYR A 145 2.03 5.51 -13.73
CA TYR A 145 2.21 4.21 -14.38
C TYR A 145 2.19 4.30 -15.92
N ASP A 146 2.35 5.50 -16.49
CA ASP A 146 2.51 5.66 -17.94
C ASP A 146 3.73 4.87 -18.42
N ARG A 147 3.53 3.98 -19.40
CA ARG A 147 4.56 3.09 -19.96
C ARG A 147 5.77 3.80 -20.58
N ASN A 148 5.65 5.10 -20.87
CA ASN A 148 6.74 5.92 -21.39
C ASN A 148 7.65 6.46 -20.28
N LEU A 149 7.24 6.35 -19.01
CA LEU A 149 8.08 6.70 -17.87
C LEU A 149 9.14 5.63 -17.62
N PRO A 150 10.32 6.03 -17.11
CA PRO A 150 11.28 5.05 -16.64
C PRO A 150 10.71 4.25 -15.46
N PRO A 151 11.23 3.04 -15.20
CA PRO A 151 10.78 2.19 -14.11
C PRO A 151 10.88 2.82 -12.72
N ALA A 152 11.86 3.68 -12.54
CA ALA A 152 12.00 4.57 -11.39
C ALA A 152 12.67 5.87 -11.85
N SER A 153 12.35 6.98 -11.19
CA SER A 153 13.00 8.27 -11.40
C SER A 153 13.15 9.01 -10.07
N ARG A 154 14.26 9.74 -9.93
CA ARG A 154 14.48 10.72 -8.85
C ARG A 154 14.46 12.15 -9.38
N ASP A 155 13.97 12.35 -10.60
CA ASP A 155 13.85 13.68 -11.20
C ASP A 155 12.79 14.51 -10.42
N PRO A 156 13.20 15.63 -9.79
CA PRO A 156 12.28 16.49 -9.06
C PRO A 156 11.22 17.12 -9.98
N ASP A 157 11.50 17.32 -11.27
CA ASP A 157 10.53 17.92 -12.18
C ASP A 157 9.41 16.94 -12.56
N MET A 158 9.74 15.65 -12.75
CA MET A 158 8.74 14.59 -12.87
C MET A 158 7.86 14.52 -11.62
N THR A 159 8.45 14.64 -10.43
CA THR A 159 7.69 14.69 -9.16
C THR A 159 6.74 15.87 -9.12
N LYS A 160 7.17 17.08 -9.52
CA LYS A 160 6.31 18.27 -9.57
C LYS A 160 5.13 18.09 -10.53
N GLN A 161 5.37 17.50 -11.70
CA GLN A 161 4.32 17.23 -12.69
C GLN A 161 3.25 16.29 -12.15
N LEU A 162 3.66 15.24 -11.44
CA LEU A 162 2.73 14.29 -10.81
C LEU A 162 1.94 14.95 -9.66
N ILE A 163 2.60 15.71 -8.79
CA ILE A 163 1.94 16.40 -7.65
C ILE A 163 0.90 17.42 -8.12
N ALA A 164 1.08 18.05 -9.28
CA ALA A 164 0.12 19.01 -9.84
C ALA A 164 -1.25 18.39 -10.20
N LEU A 165 -1.39 17.06 -10.09
CA LEU A 165 -2.65 16.34 -10.31
C LEU A 165 -3.51 16.17 -9.03
N LEU A 166 -3.01 16.59 -7.86
CA LEU A 166 -3.63 16.48 -6.53
C LEU A 166 -4.43 17.72 -6.10
#